data_AF-A0A0R3KQN6-F1
#
_entry.id   AF-A0A0R3KQN6-F1
#
_cell.length_a   1.000
_cell.length_b   1.000
_cell.length_c   1.000
_cell.angle_alpha   90.00
_cell.angle_beta   90.00
_cell.angle_gamma   90.00
#
_symmetry.space_group_name_H-M   'P 1'
#
loop_
_entity.id
_entity.type
_entity.pdbx_description
1 polymer ?
#
loop_
_entity_poly.entity_id
_entity_poly.type
_entity_poly.pdbx_seq_one_letter_code
_entity_poly.pdbx_strand_id
1 'polypeptide(L)'
;MAWSFDDTTRRNIASLCAAFARAPSGGAEPELKRAAVAIALTEAEAGGGTTFLLTRRAATLRSHAAQWALPGGRCDDGETQAQAALRELHEELGVGLGEGDVLGLLDDYPTRSGYLITPVVVWVGTSADIVPNPAEVASVHRVALDDIEREGVFSFTTIPESTRRVVRFRHAGHHIHAPTAALIYQFAEVLAGRDTRVAELEQPVFAWK
;
A
#
# COMPACT_ATOMS: atom_id res chain seq x y z
N MET A 1 8.85 -10.47 15.19
CA MET A 1 7.76 -11.02 16.02
C MET A 1 6.84 -11.75 15.06
N ALA A 2 6.21 -12.87 15.44
CA ALA A 2 5.23 -13.49 14.53
C ALA A 2 3.90 -12.71 14.64
N TRP A 3 3.42 -12.14 13.54
CA TRP A 3 2.16 -11.39 13.51
C TRP A 3 0.97 -12.35 13.37
N SER A 4 0.48 -12.96 14.45
CA SER A 4 -0.75 -13.79 14.41
C SER A 4 -1.95 -12.98 13.89
N PHE A 5 -2.83 -13.58 13.10
CA PHE A 5 -4.04 -12.93 12.60
C PHE A 5 -5.17 -13.01 13.65
N ASP A 6 -5.13 -12.12 14.62
CA ASP A 6 -6.11 -12.04 15.69
C ASP A 6 -6.42 -10.58 16.10
N ASP A 7 -7.38 -10.43 17.01
CA ASP A 7 -7.79 -9.11 17.51
C ASP A 7 -6.68 -8.37 18.27
N THR A 8 -5.74 -9.10 18.89
CA THR A 8 -4.61 -8.48 19.59
C THR A 8 -3.69 -7.81 18.57
N THR A 9 -3.35 -8.52 17.49
CA THR A 9 -2.59 -7.94 16.38
C THR A 9 -3.33 -6.78 15.72
N ARG A 10 -4.64 -6.91 15.45
CA ARG A 10 -5.46 -5.82 14.90
C ARG A 10 -5.35 -4.56 15.77
N ARG A 11 -5.56 -4.68 17.09
CA ARG A 11 -5.48 -3.56 18.03
C ARG A 11 -4.07 -2.98 18.13
N ASN A 12 -3.03 -3.80 18.10
CA ASN A 12 -1.65 -3.34 18.13
C ASN A 12 -1.32 -2.51 16.87
N ILE A 13 -1.68 -3.00 15.68
CA ILE A 13 -1.47 -2.27 14.43
C ILE A 13 -2.27 -0.96 14.43
N ALA A 14 -3.54 -0.98 14.86
CA ALA A 14 -4.33 0.24 15.00
C ALA A 14 -3.68 1.26 15.96
N SER A 15 -3.11 0.81 17.07
CA SER A 15 -2.39 1.68 18.01
C SER A 15 -1.13 2.27 17.39
N LEU A 16 -0.39 1.51 16.59
CA LEU A 16 0.80 1.99 15.87
C LEU A 16 0.42 3.02 14.80
N CYS A 17 -0.64 2.76 14.04
CA CYS A 17 -1.18 3.70 13.07
C CYS A 17 -1.71 4.99 13.75
N ALA A 18 -2.34 4.88 14.91
CA ALA A 18 -2.82 6.03 15.67
C ALA A 18 -1.68 6.87 16.28
N ALA A 19 -0.58 6.21 16.70
CA ALA A 19 0.61 6.89 17.19
C ALA A 19 1.42 7.56 16.08
N PHE A 20 1.31 7.06 14.85
CA PHE A 20 1.98 7.63 13.68
C PHE A 20 1.38 9.00 13.30
N ALA A 21 2.14 10.07 13.60
CA ALA A 21 1.74 11.41 13.22
C ALA A 21 1.98 11.65 11.72
N ARG A 22 0.91 11.62 10.93
CA ARG A 22 0.94 11.89 9.49
C ARG A 22 1.54 13.27 9.22
N ALA A 23 2.49 13.34 8.29
CA ALA A 23 3.00 14.61 7.80
C ALA A 23 1.89 15.31 7.00
N PRO A 24 1.73 16.64 7.17
CA PRO A 24 0.78 17.39 6.36
C PRO A 24 1.16 17.25 4.87
N SER A 25 0.17 17.06 4.01
CA SER A 25 0.35 17.09 2.56
C SER A 25 1.00 18.43 2.20
N GLY A 26 2.29 18.44 1.86
CA GLY A 26 3.05 19.67 1.63
C GLY A 26 2.39 20.52 0.54
N GLY A 27 1.86 21.68 0.90
CA GLY A 27 0.98 22.51 0.07
C GLY A 27 1.67 23.31 -1.05
N ALA A 28 2.57 22.70 -1.83
CA ALA A 28 3.33 23.41 -2.87
C ALA A 28 3.48 22.70 -4.22
N GLU A 29 2.94 21.49 -4.41
CA GLU A 29 2.94 20.84 -5.73
C GLU A 29 1.64 21.16 -6.50
N PRO A 30 1.70 21.34 -7.84
CA PRO A 30 0.50 21.58 -8.66
C PRO A 30 -0.57 20.54 -8.35
N GLU A 31 -1.85 20.96 -8.33
CA GLU A 31 -3.02 20.22 -7.84
C GLU A 31 -3.01 18.71 -8.22
N LEU A 32 -2.30 17.90 -7.42
CA LEU A 32 -2.10 16.49 -7.69
C LEU A 32 -3.45 15.78 -7.56
N LYS A 33 -3.72 14.83 -8.46
CA LYS A 33 -4.96 14.04 -8.40
C LYS A 33 -4.91 13.15 -7.17
N ARG A 34 -5.91 13.27 -6.29
CA ARG A 34 -6.01 12.43 -5.10
C ARG A 34 -6.29 10.97 -5.49
N ALA A 35 -5.58 10.06 -4.87
CA ALA A 35 -5.77 8.63 -4.98
C ALA A 35 -5.57 7.99 -3.60
N ALA A 36 -6.14 6.80 -3.41
CA ALA A 36 -5.97 6.04 -2.19
C ALA A 36 -5.74 4.57 -2.51
N VAL A 37 -4.93 3.91 -1.69
CA VAL A 37 -4.66 2.47 -1.82
C VAL A 37 -4.84 1.78 -0.47
N ALA A 38 -5.34 0.54 -0.51
CA ALA A 38 -5.56 -0.28 0.67
C ALA A 38 -4.32 -1.14 0.96
N ILE A 39 -3.78 -1.01 2.17
CA ILE A 39 -2.96 -2.05 2.81
C ILE A 39 -3.94 -2.97 3.54
N ALA A 40 -4.50 -3.92 2.78
CA ALA A 40 -5.60 -4.77 3.21
C ALA A 40 -5.07 -6.01 3.95
N LEU A 41 -5.12 -5.98 5.28
CA LEU A 41 -4.64 -7.03 6.17
C LEU A 41 -5.62 -8.20 6.25
N THR A 42 -5.15 -9.42 5.99
CA THR A 42 -5.95 -10.65 5.99
C THR A 42 -5.13 -11.84 6.51
N GLU A 43 -5.82 -12.93 6.83
CA GLU A 43 -5.18 -14.16 7.26
C GLU A 43 -4.33 -14.76 6.13
N ALA A 44 -3.16 -15.28 6.49
CA ALA A 44 -2.36 -16.13 5.63
C ALA A 44 -3.14 -17.39 5.24
N GLU A 45 -2.91 -17.90 4.04
CA GLU A 45 -3.51 -19.17 3.61
C GLU A 45 -3.09 -20.36 4.47
N ALA A 46 -1.92 -20.27 5.12
CA ALA A 46 -1.42 -21.27 6.04
C ALA A 46 -0.78 -20.60 7.27
N GLY A 47 -1.00 -21.20 8.45
CA GLY A 47 -0.27 -20.85 9.67
C GLY A 47 -0.81 -19.68 10.49
N GLY A 48 -2.00 -19.15 10.17
CA GLY A 48 -2.70 -18.15 11.00
C GLY A 48 -1.95 -16.83 11.16
N GLY A 49 -0.99 -16.52 10.29
CA GLY A 49 -0.24 -15.27 10.29
C GLY A 49 -0.99 -14.14 9.58
N THR A 50 -0.61 -12.90 9.85
CA THR A 50 -1.14 -11.71 9.19
C THR A 50 -0.38 -11.44 7.91
N THR A 51 -1.12 -11.25 6.84
CA THR A 51 -0.62 -10.87 5.51
C THR A 51 -1.32 -9.62 5.03
N PHE A 52 -0.77 -8.94 4.03
CA PHE A 52 -1.51 -7.94 3.27
C PHE A 52 -1.71 -8.40 1.81
N LEU A 53 -2.76 -7.89 1.18
CA LEU A 53 -3.07 -8.18 -0.21
C LEU A 53 -2.24 -7.29 -1.15
N LEU A 54 -1.62 -7.92 -2.12
CA LEU A 54 -0.91 -7.29 -3.23
C LEU A 54 -1.44 -7.87 -4.54
N THR A 55 -1.71 -7.01 -5.52
CA THR A 55 -2.24 -7.41 -6.81
C THR A 55 -1.19 -7.28 -7.90
N ARG A 56 -1.35 -8.09 -8.94
CA ARG A 56 -0.72 -7.84 -10.24
C ARG A 56 -1.79 -7.32 -11.18
N ARG A 57 -1.59 -6.11 -11.69
CA ARG A 57 -2.54 -5.45 -12.58
C ARG A 57 -2.68 -6.19 -13.91
N ALA A 58 -3.88 -6.23 -14.47
CA ALA A 58 -4.15 -6.87 -15.76
C ALA A 58 -3.28 -6.28 -16.87
N ALA A 59 -2.80 -7.14 -17.77
CA ALA A 59 -1.91 -6.74 -18.88
C ALA A 59 -2.62 -5.88 -19.93
N THR A 60 -3.96 -5.89 -19.93
CA THR A 60 -4.84 -5.16 -20.86
C THR A 60 -5.06 -3.71 -20.46
N LEU A 61 -4.64 -3.29 -19.26
CA LEU A 61 -4.84 -1.93 -18.78
C LEU A 61 -3.98 -0.94 -19.56
N ARG A 62 -4.54 0.25 -19.81
CA ARG A 62 -3.85 1.32 -20.56
C ARG A 62 -2.67 1.91 -19.79
N SER A 63 -2.69 1.82 -18.46
CA SER A 63 -1.64 2.32 -17.56
C SER A 63 -1.26 1.26 -16.54
N HIS A 64 0.02 1.23 -16.18
CA HIS A 64 0.59 0.35 -15.15
C HIS A 64 0.32 -1.16 -15.37
N ALA A 65 0.17 -1.59 -16.62
CA ALA A 65 -0.08 -2.99 -16.98
C ALA A 65 0.98 -3.93 -16.39
N ALA A 66 0.53 -5.08 -15.86
CA ALA A 66 1.37 -6.12 -15.25
C ALA A 66 2.22 -5.70 -14.04
N GLN A 67 2.06 -4.47 -13.52
CA GLN A 67 2.76 -3.98 -12.34
C GLN A 67 2.17 -4.56 -11.05
N TRP A 68 3.02 -4.66 -10.03
CA TRP A 68 2.62 -4.96 -8.66
C TRP A 68 2.05 -3.70 -7.99
N ALA A 69 0.85 -3.81 -7.44
CA ALA A 69 0.14 -2.69 -6.83
C ALA A 69 -0.58 -3.12 -5.55
N LEU A 70 -0.73 -2.19 -4.63
CA LEU A 70 -1.77 -2.27 -3.61
C LEU A 70 -3.11 -1.98 -4.29
N PRO A 71 -4.23 -2.64 -3.91
CA PRO A 71 -5.55 -2.32 -4.44
C PRO A 71 -5.87 -0.86 -4.22
N GLY A 72 -6.45 -0.18 -5.21
CA GLY A 72 -6.75 1.24 -5.07
C GLY A 72 -6.75 2.01 -6.37
N GLY A 73 -7.21 3.24 -6.26
CA GLY A 73 -7.47 4.09 -7.42
C GLY A 73 -7.69 5.54 -7.04
N ARG A 74 -8.30 6.27 -7.97
CA ARG A 74 -8.52 7.71 -7.84
C ARG A 74 -9.64 7.96 -6.84
N CYS A 75 -9.52 9.03 -6.04
CA CYS A 75 -10.65 9.52 -5.25
C CYS A 75 -11.65 10.25 -6.15
N ASP A 76 -12.93 9.93 -5.98
CA ASP A 76 -14.02 10.67 -6.62
C ASP A 76 -14.33 11.98 -5.89
N ASP A 77 -15.09 12.86 -6.53
CA ASP A 77 -15.43 14.17 -5.97
C ASP A 77 -16.26 14.02 -4.69
N GLY A 78 -15.78 14.59 -3.59
CA GLY A 78 -16.41 14.50 -2.26
C GLY A 78 -16.06 13.23 -1.47
N GLU A 79 -15.28 12.32 -2.05
CA GLU A 79 -14.84 11.09 -1.40
C GLU A 79 -13.64 11.33 -0.47
N THR A 80 -13.68 10.74 0.73
CA THR A 80 -12.50 10.66 1.60
C THR A 80 -11.52 9.60 1.09
N GLN A 81 -10.25 9.67 1.48
CA GLN A 81 -9.25 8.68 1.06
C GLN A 81 -9.62 7.26 1.54
N ALA A 82 -10.20 7.15 2.73
CA ALA A 82 -10.68 5.87 3.26
C ALA A 82 -11.82 5.30 2.41
N GLN A 83 -12.82 6.12 2.06
CA GLN A 83 -13.93 5.71 1.20
C GLN A 83 -13.42 5.23 -0.17
N ALA A 84 -12.49 5.96 -0.78
CA ALA A 84 -11.87 5.58 -2.05
C ALA A 84 -11.17 4.22 -1.97
N ALA A 85 -10.33 4.01 -0.95
CA ALA A 85 -9.64 2.73 -0.78
C ALA A 85 -10.60 1.56 -0.54
N LEU A 86 -11.68 1.76 0.22
CA LEU A 86 -12.69 0.73 0.49
C LEU A 86 -13.52 0.40 -0.77
N ARG A 87 -13.93 1.41 -1.55
CA ARG A 87 -14.63 1.24 -2.83
C ARG A 87 -13.77 0.46 -3.82
N GLU A 88 -12.54 0.89 -4.04
CA GLU A 88 -11.61 0.26 -4.98
C GLU A 88 -11.28 -1.18 -4.55
N LEU A 89 -11.10 -1.42 -3.25
CA LEU A 89 -10.89 -2.77 -2.73
C LEU A 89 -12.10 -3.70 -3.02
N HIS A 90 -13.32 -3.17 -2.95
CA HIS A 90 -14.52 -3.89 -3.34
C HIS A 90 -14.61 -4.09 -4.87
N GLU A 91 -14.32 -3.08 -5.68
CA GLU A 91 -14.38 -3.14 -7.14
C GLU A 91 -13.32 -4.10 -7.74
N GLU A 92 -12.09 -4.05 -7.21
CA GLU A 92 -10.98 -4.87 -7.70
C GLU A 92 -11.03 -6.30 -7.16
N LEU A 93 -11.41 -6.50 -5.87
CA LEU A 93 -11.24 -7.77 -5.17
C LEU A 93 -12.53 -8.36 -4.57
N GLY A 94 -13.69 -7.70 -4.74
CA GLY A 94 -14.97 -8.14 -4.16
C GLY A 94 -15.05 -7.99 -2.64
N VAL A 95 -14.06 -7.36 -2.00
CA VAL A 95 -13.96 -7.26 -0.54
C VAL A 95 -14.72 -6.03 -0.04
N GLY A 96 -15.90 -6.26 0.53
CA GLY A 96 -16.73 -5.22 1.14
C GLY A 96 -16.37 -4.97 2.60
N LEU A 97 -15.93 -3.75 2.93
CA LEU A 97 -15.54 -3.32 4.28
C LEU A 97 -16.20 -1.98 4.63
N GLY A 98 -16.33 -1.71 5.94
CA GLY A 98 -16.85 -0.44 6.46
C GLY A 98 -15.76 0.45 7.04
N GLU A 99 -16.12 1.67 7.44
CA GLU A 99 -15.19 2.62 8.10
C GLU A 99 -14.60 2.05 9.41
N GLY A 100 -15.32 1.18 10.10
CA GLY A 100 -14.83 0.51 11.33
C GLY A 100 -13.71 -0.52 11.09
N ASP A 101 -13.45 -0.88 9.83
CA ASP A 101 -12.36 -1.79 9.46
C ASP A 101 -11.06 -1.04 9.13
N VAL A 102 -11.12 0.30 9.07
CA VAL A 102 -9.95 1.17 8.86
C VAL A 102 -9.17 1.30 10.17
N LEU A 103 -7.89 0.91 10.14
CA LEU A 103 -6.99 0.97 11.28
C LEU A 103 -6.21 2.29 11.34
N GLY A 104 -6.03 2.95 10.19
CA GLY A 104 -5.41 4.26 10.10
C GLY A 104 -4.92 4.59 8.69
N LEU A 105 -4.45 5.82 8.52
CA LEU A 105 -3.90 6.34 7.27
C LEU A 105 -2.40 6.64 7.45
N LEU A 106 -1.60 6.40 6.42
CA LEU A 106 -0.16 6.72 6.42
C LEU A 106 0.14 8.00 5.63
N ASP A 107 1.40 8.40 5.50
CA ASP A 107 1.73 9.65 4.81
C ASP A 107 1.30 9.59 3.34
N ASP A 108 0.90 10.75 2.82
CA ASP A 108 0.67 10.88 1.39
C ASP A 108 1.99 10.76 0.63
N TYR A 109 1.96 10.06 -0.51
CA TYR A 109 3.10 9.92 -1.42
C TYR A 109 2.82 10.64 -2.76
N PRO A 110 3.52 11.73 -3.07
CA PRO A 110 3.40 12.40 -4.36
C PRO A 110 4.12 11.60 -5.46
N THR A 111 3.42 11.29 -6.53
CA THR A 111 3.98 10.58 -7.69
C THR A 111 4.43 11.56 -8.78
N ARG A 112 5.42 11.16 -9.57
CA ARG A 112 5.84 11.92 -10.75
C ARG A 112 4.78 11.89 -11.86
N SER A 113 3.90 10.88 -11.83
CA SER A 113 2.75 10.74 -12.72
C SER A 113 1.55 11.65 -12.36
N GLY A 114 1.68 12.50 -11.32
CA GLY A 114 0.69 13.53 -11.01
C GLY A 114 -0.41 13.11 -10.03
N TYR A 115 -0.15 12.10 -9.18
CA TYR A 115 -1.05 11.65 -8.13
C TYR A 115 -0.50 11.95 -6.74
N LEU A 116 -1.40 12.17 -5.78
CA LEU A 116 -1.11 12.18 -4.35
C LEU A 116 -1.79 10.96 -3.74
N ILE A 117 -1.01 9.92 -3.45
CA ILE A 117 -1.53 8.62 -3.00
C ILE A 117 -1.54 8.57 -1.48
N THR A 118 -2.70 8.30 -0.89
CA THR A 118 -2.85 8.04 0.55
C THR A 118 -3.00 6.55 0.84
N PRO A 119 -2.08 5.93 1.61
CA PRO A 119 -2.23 4.54 2.05
C PRO A 119 -3.23 4.45 3.20
N VAL A 120 -4.17 3.52 3.10
CA VAL A 120 -5.21 3.24 4.09
C VAL A 120 -5.01 1.81 4.58
N VAL A 121 -4.72 1.64 5.87
CA VAL A 121 -4.56 0.32 6.48
C VAL A 121 -5.93 -0.18 6.91
N VAL A 122 -6.34 -1.35 6.42
CA VAL A 122 -7.66 -1.93 6.71
C VAL A 122 -7.55 -3.38 7.14
N TRP A 123 -8.48 -3.85 7.96
CA TRP A 123 -8.57 -5.24 8.43
C TRP A 123 -9.71 -5.98 7.73
N VAL A 124 -9.37 -6.92 6.84
CA VAL A 124 -10.32 -7.61 5.96
C VAL A 124 -11.17 -8.67 6.68
N GLY A 125 -10.71 -9.13 7.85
CA GLY A 125 -11.35 -10.24 8.58
C GLY A 125 -11.10 -11.61 7.93
N THR A 126 -11.51 -12.66 8.64
CA THR A 126 -11.15 -14.07 8.37
C THR A 126 -12.00 -14.77 7.32
N SER A 127 -13.08 -14.12 6.84
CA SER A 127 -14.11 -14.75 5.99
C SER A 127 -14.39 -13.98 4.69
N ALA A 128 -13.51 -13.06 4.30
CA ALA A 128 -13.71 -12.34 3.05
C ALA A 128 -13.37 -13.26 1.86
N ASP A 129 -14.39 -13.62 1.09
CA ASP A 129 -14.20 -14.25 -0.21
C ASP A 129 -13.55 -13.21 -1.15
N ILE A 130 -12.27 -13.42 -1.46
CA ILE A 130 -11.55 -12.57 -2.41
C ILE A 130 -11.90 -13.03 -3.82
N VAL A 131 -12.59 -12.17 -4.56
CA VAL A 131 -13.03 -12.42 -5.93
C VAL A 131 -12.44 -11.34 -6.84
N PRO A 132 -11.28 -11.60 -7.47
CA PRO A 132 -10.60 -10.60 -8.29
C PRO A 132 -11.41 -10.29 -9.55
N ASN A 133 -11.57 -9.01 -9.87
CA ASN A 133 -12.10 -8.57 -11.16
C ASN A 133 -11.04 -8.79 -12.26
N PRO A 134 -11.25 -9.73 -13.21
CA PRO A 134 -10.24 -10.09 -14.21
C PRO A 134 -9.96 -8.97 -15.22
N ALA A 135 -10.82 -7.94 -15.30
CA ALA A 135 -10.57 -6.77 -16.14
C ALA A 135 -9.42 -5.91 -15.60
N GLU A 136 -9.17 -5.97 -14.29
CA GLU A 136 -8.25 -5.07 -13.59
C GLU A 136 -7.12 -5.82 -12.87
N VAL A 137 -7.40 -7.02 -12.36
CA VAL A 137 -6.49 -7.82 -11.55
C VAL A 137 -6.20 -9.15 -12.25
N ALA A 138 -4.93 -9.36 -12.60
CA ALA A 138 -4.46 -10.63 -13.15
C ALA A 138 -4.27 -11.71 -12.09
N SER A 139 -3.86 -11.31 -10.88
CA SER A 139 -3.62 -12.23 -9.77
C SER A 139 -3.54 -11.48 -8.44
N VAL A 140 -3.96 -12.14 -7.35
CA VAL A 140 -3.86 -11.65 -5.97
C VAL A 140 -2.85 -12.48 -5.21
N HIS A 141 -2.06 -11.81 -4.38
CA HIS A 141 -0.99 -12.41 -3.60
C HIS A 141 -1.11 -11.93 -2.15
N ARG A 142 -0.81 -12.84 -1.22
CA ARG A 142 -0.70 -12.53 0.20
C ARG A 142 0.77 -12.39 0.56
N VAL A 143 1.14 -11.26 1.15
CA VAL A 143 2.51 -10.99 1.60
C VAL A 143 2.52 -10.93 3.11
N ALA A 144 3.29 -11.81 3.77
CA ALA A 144 3.35 -11.84 5.23
C ALA A 144 3.97 -10.55 5.79
N LEU A 145 3.50 -10.12 6.96
CA LEU A 145 4.15 -8.98 7.64
C LEU A 145 5.61 -9.29 7.99
N ASP A 146 5.90 -10.54 8.39
CA ASP A 146 7.26 -11.02 8.60
C ASP A 146 8.14 -10.86 7.34
N ASP A 147 7.55 -10.93 6.14
CA ASP A 147 8.31 -10.82 4.89
C ASP A 147 8.84 -9.41 4.65
N ILE A 148 8.14 -8.37 5.14
CA ILE A 148 8.54 -6.96 4.97
C ILE A 148 9.42 -6.46 6.13
N GLU A 149 9.49 -7.19 7.25
CA GLU A 149 10.40 -6.87 8.37
C GLU A 149 11.81 -7.45 8.20
N ARG A 150 12.01 -8.37 7.25
CA ARG A 150 13.32 -9.00 7.01
C ARG A 150 14.36 -8.01 6.51
N GLU A 151 15.59 -8.17 7.02
CA GLU A 151 16.71 -7.36 6.56
C GLU A 151 16.97 -7.55 5.06
N GLY A 152 17.27 -6.45 4.36
CA GLY A 152 17.61 -6.46 2.93
C GLY A 152 16.44 -6.72 1.97
N VAL A 153 15.18 -6.74 2.45
CA VAL A 153 14.01 -6.78 1.55
C VAL A 153 13.73 -5.42 0.91
N PHE A 154 14.12 -4.34 1.57
CA PHE A 154 14.17 -3.00 0.98
C PHE A 154 15.60 -2.64 0.60
N SER A 155 15.77 -2.05 -0.59
CA SER A 155 17.03 -1.48 -1.03
C SER A 155 16.84 -0.06 -1.53
N PHE A 156 17.86 0.77 -1.33
CA PHE A 156 17.87 2.16 -1.73
C PHE A 156 19.01 2.39 -2.72
N THR A 157 18.72 3.03 -3.84
CA THR A 157 19.73 3.42 -4.84
C THR A 157 19.59 4.89 -5.16
N THR A 158 20.67 5.52 -5.62
CA THR A 158 20.63 6.86 -6.20
C THR A 158 20.45 6.75 -7.72
N ILE A 159 19.96 7.82 -8.32
CA ILE A 159 19.87 8.01 -9.78
C ILE A 159 20.41 9.39 -10.14
N PRO A 160 20.96 9.62 -11.33
CA PRO A 160 21.48 10.94 -11.73
C PRO A 160 20.42 12.05 -11.75
N GLU A 161 19.16 11.71 -11.97
CA GLU A 161 18.07 12.66 -12.20
C GLU A 161 17.43 13.21 -10.91
N SER A 162 17.82 12.70 -9.75
CA SER A 162 17.25 13.11 -8.46
C SER A 162 18.26 12.98 -7.32
N THR A 163 18.22 13.92 -6.38
CA THR A 163 18.99 13.84 -5.12
C THR A 163 18.33 12.90 -4.10
N ARG A 164 17.07 12.52 -4.34
CA ARG A 164 16.30 11.60 -3.51
C ARG A 164 16.67 10.16 -3.84
N ARG A 165 16.59 9.27 -2.84
CA ARG A 165 16.88 7.84 -3.00
C ARG A 165 15.68 7.10 -3.58
N VAL A 166 15.90 6.23 -4.55
CA VAL A 166 14.89 5.32 -5.10
C VAL A 166 14.81 4.07 -4.23
N VAL A 167 13.62 3.76 -3.74
CA VAL A 167 13.33 2.55 -2.95
C VAL A 167 12.85 1.41 -3.84
N ARG A 168 13.29 0.19 -3.51
CA ARG A 168 12.80 -1.06 -4.11
C ARG A 168 12.48 -2.07 -3.02
N PHE A 169 11.39 -2.80 -3.21
CA PHE A 169 11.00 -3.93 -2.37
C PHE A 169 11.20 -5.23 -3.14
N ARG A 170 11.93 -6.19 -2.56
CA ARG A 170 12.18 -7.50 -3.15
C ARG A 170 11.08 -8.48 -2.72
N HIS A 171 10.32 -8.97 -3.69
CA HIS A 171 9.23 -9.93 -3.45
C HIS A 171 9.20 -10.99 -4.55
N ALA A 172 9.14 -12.27 -4.18
CA ALA A 172 9.05 -13.41 -5.10
C ALA A 172 10.10 -13.39 -6.24
N GLY A 173 11.34 -12.97 -5.95
CA GLY A 173 12.41 -12.84 -6.95
C GLY A 173 12.30 -11.62 -7.88
N HIS A 174 11.28 -10.78 -7.70
CA HIS A 174 11.06 -9.53 -8.41
C HIS A 174 11.41 -8.30 -7.57
N HIS A 175 11.64 -7.17 -8.25
CA HIS A 175 11.74 -5.86 -7.61
C HIS A 175 10.46 -5.07 -7.88
N ILE A 176 9.79 -4.69 -6.80
CA ILE A 176 8.68 -3.74 -6.80
C ILE A 176 9.29 -2.36 -6.54
N HIS A 177 8.84 -1.36 -7.28
CA HIS A 177 9.35 0.00 -7.21
C HIS A 177 8.33 0.94 -6.56
N ALA A 178 8.74 2.16 -6.21
CA ALA A 178 7.82 3.21 -5.81
C ALA A 178 6.81 3.51 -6.96
N PRO A 179 5.54 3.87 -6.65
CA PRO A 179 5.04 4.22 -5.32
C PRO A 179 4.82 3.02 -4.39
N THR A 180 4.43 1.85 -4.90
CA THR A 180 4.09 0.66 -4.09
C THR A 180 5.17 0.30 -3.06
N ALA A 181 6.44 0.25 -3.46
CA ALA A 181 7.53 -0.09 -2.53
C ALA A 181 7.72 0.95 -1.41
N ALA A 182 7.48 2.23 -1.68
CA ALA A 182 7.59 3.29 -0.67
C ALA A 182 6.48 3.17 0.39
N LEU A 183 5.26 2.85 -0.04
CA LEU A 183 4.12 2.69 0.86
C LEU A 183 4.27 1.46 1.76
N ILE A 184 4.71 0.33 1.18
CA ILE A 184 5.00 -0.89 1.95
C ILE A 184 6.17 -0.65 2.92
N TYR A 185 7.19 0.08 2.48
CA TYR A 185 8.31 0.45 3.37
C TYR A 185 7.84 1.29 4.56
N GLN A 186 7.02 2.33 4.32
CA GLN A 186 6.48 3.12 5.43
C GLN A 186 5.67 2.27 6.41
N PHE A 187 4.84 1.36 5.89
CA PHE A 187 4.07 0.48 6.75
C PHE A 187 4.97 -0.43 7.59
N ALA A 188 6.03 -1.01 7.03
CA ALA A 188 7.01 -1.79 7.79
C ALA A 188 7.69 -0.95 8.90
N GLU A 189 7.98 0.32 8.63
CA GLU A 189 8.56 1.23 9.62
C GLU A 189 7.56 1.56 10.75
N VAL A 190 6.27 1.75 10.42
CA VAL A 190 5.19 1.96 11.39
C VAL A 190 4.99 0.72 12.26
N LEU A 191 5.02 -0.49 11.68
CA LEU A 191 4.94 -1.75 12.44
C LEU A 191 6.09 -1.86 13.46
N ALA A 192 7.24 -1.29 13.14
CA ALA A 192 8.40 -1.22 14.03
C ALA A 192 8.43 0.03 14.93
N GLY A 193 7.35 0.81 14.98
CA GLY A 193 7.20 1.99 15.83
C GLY A 193 8.02 3.21 15.41
N ARG A 194 8.36 3.35 14.12
CA ARG A 194 9.17 4.45 13.58
C ARG A 194 8.35 5.41 12.71
N ASP A 195 8.63 6.71 12.83
CA ASP A 195 8.02 7.77 12.02
C ASP A 195 8.78 8.06 10.73
N THR A 196 8.97 7.04 9.89
CA THR A 196 9.76 7.17 8.66
C THR A 196 8.97 7.85 7.55
N ARG A 197 9.52 8.94 7.00
CA ARG A 197 8.90 9.71 5.90
C ARG A 197 9.25 9.13 4.55
N VAL A 198 8.26 9.03 3.67
CA VAL A 198 8.46 8.44 2.33
C VAL A 198 8.20 9.40 1.18
N ALA A 199 7.63 10.59 1.43
CA ALA A 199 7.48 11.63 0.41
C ALA A 199 8.82 12.12 -0.19
N GLU A 200 9.93 11.89 0.52
CA GLU A 200 11.30 12.17 0.07
C GLU A 200 11.95 11.01 -0.70
N LEU A 201 11.28 9.87 -0.86
CA LEU A 201 11.77 8.75 -1.66
C LEU A 201 11.34 8.92 -3.12
N GLU A 202 12.25 8.60 -4.04
CA GLU A 202 12.07 8.82 -5.47
C GLU A 202 11.53 7.58 -6.21
N GLN A 203 10.83 7.83 -7.32
CA GLN A 203 10.44 6.80 -8.29
C GLN A 203 11.56 6.55 -9.31
N PRO A 204 11.73 5.31 -9.81
CA PRO A 204 12.63 5.09 -10.94
C PRO A 204 12.14 5.86 -12.18
N VAL A 205 13.06 6.26 -13.05
CA VAL A 205 12.76 7.12 -14.23
C VAL A 205 11.63 6.56 -15.11
N PHE A 206 11.54 5.23 -15.26
CA PHE A 206 10.49 4.59 -16.06
C PHE A 206 9.07 4.77 -15.49
N ALA A 207 8.94 5.09 -14.20
CA ALA A 207 7.66 5.27 -13.51
C ALA A 207 7.18 6.73 -13.49
N TRP A 208 7.90 7.65 -14.17
CA TRP A 208 7.55 9.06 -14.21
C TRP A 208 6.47 9.41 -15.25
N LYS A 209 6.01 8.42 -16.03
CA LYS A 209 5.02 8.57 -17.10
C LYS A 209 3.72 7.87 -16.74
#